data_AF-A0A920A627-F1
#
_entry.id   AF-A0A920A627-F1
#
_cell.length_a   1.000
_cell.length_b   1.000
_cell.length_c   1.000
_cell.angle_alpha   90.00
_cell.angle_beta   90.00
_cell.angle_gamma   90.00
#
_symmetry.space_group_name_H-M   'P 1'
#
loop_
_entity.id
_entity.type
_entity.pdbx_description
1 polymer ?
#
loop_
_entity_poly.entity_id
_entity_poly.type
_entity_poly.pdbx_seq_one_letter_code
_entity_poly.pdbx_strand_id
1 'polypeptide(L)'
;MSTYKVEKYFGHDRGYSCAFRQWGAKSDCRLLHGYSLSFTICLSSSNLTKDNWVYDFGSFDFLKDFLKRNFDHTLLVASDDPEKDQLQQLDGMLLM
;
A
#
# COMPACT_ATOMS: atom_id res chain seq x y z
N MET A 1 8.72 13.29 28.31
CA MET A 1 7.73 12.19 28.25
C MET A 1 8.33 11.06 27.43
N SER A 2 8.24 9.81 27.89
CA SER A 2 8.69 8.65 27.11
C SER A 2 7.74 8.42 25.93
N THR A 3 8.29 8.05 24.77
CA THR A 3 7.51 7.68 23.58
C THR A 3 7.66 6.19 23.35
N TYR A 4 6.54 5.46 23.36
CA TYR A 4 6.49 4.04 23.05
C TYR A 4 6.28 3.86 21.55
N LYS A 5 6.80 2.76 20.98
CA LYS A 5 6.72 2.48 19.55
C LYS A 5 6.35 1.03 19.29
N VAL A 6 5.63 0.80 18.19
CA VAL A 6 5.43 -0.52 17.59
C VAL A 6 5.63 -0.40 16.09
N GLU A 7 6.28 -1.41 15.52
CA GLU A 7 6.51 -1.51 14.08
C GLU A 7 5.96 -2.84 13.60
N LYS A 8 5.11 -2.80 12.56
CA LYS A 8 4.61 -3.99 11.88
C LYS A 8 5.10 -4.01 10.44
N TYR A 9 5.78 -5.09 10.11
CA TYR A 9 6.31 -5.31 8.77
C TYR A 9 5.42 -6.26 7.97
N PHE A 10 5.05 -5.81 6.77
CA PHE A 10 4.37 -6.57 5.73
C PHE A 10 5.35 -6.77 4.58
N GLY A 11 6.07 -7.89 4.60
CA GLY A 11 7.20 -8.13 3.71
C GLY A 11 6.84 -8.55 2.28
N HIS A 12 7.88 -8.66 1.45
CA HIS A 12 7.76 -9.09 0.05
C HIS A 12 7.18 -10.50 -0.09
N ASP A 13 7.35 -11.34 0.94
CA ASP A 13 6.79 -12.70 1.04
C ASP A 13 5.26 -12.73 1.04
N ARG A 14 4.62 -11.61 1.36
CA ARG A 14 3.16 -11.48 1.38
C ARG A 14 2.53 -11.32 -0.01
N GLY A 15 3.35 -11.10 -1.03
CA GLY A 15 2.91 -11.11 -2.42
C GLY A 15 2.21 -9.85 -2.90
N TYR A 16 2.46 -8.66 -2.33
CA TYR A 16 1.89 -7.40 -2.82
C TYR A 16 2.50 -6.97 -4.16
N SER A 17 2.20 -7.72 -5.23
CA SER A 17 2.62 -7.46 -6.60
C SER A 17 1.77 -6.33 -7.19
N CYS A 18 2.41 -5.22 -7.52
CA CYS A 18 1.71 -4.05 -8.05
C CYS A 18 2.43 -3.53 -9.28
N ALA A 19 1.68 -3.22 -10.33
CA ALA A 19 2.18 -2.43 -11.45
C ALA A 19 1.76 -0.97 -11.28
N PHE A 20 2.67 -0.03 -11.51
CA PHE A 20 2.34 1.39 -11.60
C PHE A 20 3.39 2.14 -12.41
N ARG A 21 3.06 3.39 -12.76
CA ARG A 21 3.98 4.32 -13.40
C ARG A 21 3.87 5.71 -12.78
N GLN A 22 4.95 6.46 -12.85
CA GLN A 22 4.99 7.88 -12.52
C GLN A 22 4.94 8.66 -13.83
N TRP A 23 3.73 8.93 -14.35
CA TRP A 23 3.51 9.42 -15.72
C TRP A 23 4.29 10.71 -16.06
N GLY A 24 4.49 11.60 -15.09
CA GLY A 24 5.25 12.84 -15.24
C GLY A 24 6.78 12.69 -15.14
N ALA A 25 7.30 11.49 -14.89
CA ALA A 25 8.74 11.27 -14.71
C ALA A 25 9.52 11.39 -16.03
N LYS A 26 10.76 11.89 -15.96
CA LYS A 26 11.71 11.88 -17.09
C LYS A 26 12.50 10.57 -17.19
N SER A 27 12.50 9.77 -16.14
CA SER A 27 13.14 8.45 -16.08
C SER A 27 12.24 7.37 -16.68
N ASP A 28 12.70 6.12 -16.63
CA ASP A 28 11.92 4.95 -17.06
C ASP A 28 10.73 4.65 -16.13
N CYS A 29 10.66 5.29 -14.96
CA CYS A 29 9.49 5.21 -14.08
C CYS A 29 8.19 5.70 -14.75
N ARG A 30 8.28 6.43 -15.87
CA ARG A 30 7.12 6.84 -16.68
C ARG A 30 6.46 5.69 -17.44
N LEU A 31 7.19 4.59 -17.65
CA LEU A 31 6.69 3.41 -18.33
C LEU A 31 5.91 2.54 -17.34
N LEU A 32 4.98 1.73 -17.85
CA LEU A 32 4.30 0.74 -17.01
C LEU A 32 5.28 -0.38 -16.61
N HIS A 33 5.43 -0.62 -15.32
CA HIS A 33 6.30 -1.68 -14.79
C HIS A 33 5.82 -2.16 -13.41
N GLY A 34 6.37 -3.30 -12.97
CA GLY A 34 5.95 -4.00 -11.77
C GLY A 34 6.92 -3.86 -10.59
N TYR A 35 6.37 -3.98 -9.39
CA TYR A 35 7.07 -4.00 -8.12
C TYR A 35 6.57 -5.13 -7.23
N SER A 36 7.46 -5.64 -6.37
CA SER A 36 7.08 -6.39 -5.17
C SER A 36 7.09 -5.39 -4.00
N LEU A 37 5.91 -4.96 -3.56
CA LEU A 37 5.81 -3.97 -2.49
C LEU A 37 5.99 -4.63 -1.12
N SER A 38 6.60 -3.88 -0.19
CA SER A 38 6.58 -4.17 1.23
C SER A 38 6.24 -2.90 2.01
N PHE A 39 5.64 -3.06 3.18
CA PHE A 39 5.16 -1.95 3.99
C PHE A 39 5.67 -2.10 5.42
N THR A 40 6.24 -1.02 5.95
CA THR A 40 6.57 -0.90 7.37
C THR A 40 5.64 0.13 7.99
N ILE A 41 4.87 -0.29 8.98
CA ILE A 41 3.89 0.54 9.67
C ILE A 41 4.44 0.88 11.04
N CYS A 42 4.80 2.15 11.23
CA CYS A 42 5.35 2.66 12.48
C CYS A 42 4.27 3.43 13.23
N LEU A 43 3.89 2.96 14.41
CA LEU A 43 2.98 3.66 15.32
C LEU A 43 3.75 4.08 16.56
N SER A 44 3.42 5.26 17.09
CA SER A 44 3.97 5.76 18.35
C SER A 44 2.91 6.40 19.21
N SER A 45 3.09 6.32 20.52
CA SER A 45 2.19 6.93 21.50
C SER A 45 2.96 7.32 22.76
N SER A 46 2.53 8.41 23.41
CA SER A 46 2.97 8.80 24.75
C SER A 46 2.29 7.98 25.85
N ASN A 47 1.17 7.33 25.54
CA ASN A 47 0.38 6.51 26.45
C ASN A 47 0.26 5.08 25.93
N LEU A 48 0.13 4.13 26.84
CA LEU A 48 -0.18 2.74 26.52
C LEU A 48 -1.64 2.44 26.81
N THR A 49 -2.20 1.44 26.15
CA THR A 49 -3.46 0.82 26.55
C THR A 49 -3.32 0.18 27.95
N LYS A 50 -4.44 -0.24 28.55
CA LYS A 50 -4.44 -0.97 29.84
C LYS A 50 -3.58 -2.24 29.81
N ASP A 51 -3.37 -2.80 28.61
CA ASP A 51 -2.60 -4.03 28.36
C ASP A 51 -1.14 -3.73 27.98
N ASN A 52 -0.67 -2.49 28.17
CA ASN A 52 0.69 -2.00 27.88
C ASN A 52 1.06 -1.99 26.38
N TRP A 53 0.11 -1.73 25.49
CA TRP A 53 0.37 -1.64 24.05
C TRP A 53 0.29 -0.21 23.52
N VAL A 54 1.09 0.11 22.50
CA VAL A 54 0.86 1.29 21.65
C VAL A 54 -0.37 1.05 20.78
N TYR A 55 -0.48 -0.17 20.25
CA TYR A 55 -1.62 -0.66 19.48
C TYR A 55 -1.62 -2.19 19.60
N ASP A 56 -2.80 -2.81 19.64
CA ASP A 56 -2.91 -4.27 19.65
C ASP A 56 -2.34 -4.87 18.34
N PHE A 57 -1.26 -5.62 18.45
CA PHE A 57 -0.58 -6.20 17.30
C PHE A 57 -1.45 -7.22 16.52
N GLY A 58 -2.42 -7.84 17.19
CA GLY A 58 -3.40 -8.73 16.57
C GLY A 58 -4.43 -7.97 15.72
N SER A 59 -4.72 -6.71 16.05
CA SER A 59 -5.79 -5.92 15.44
C SER A 59 -5.45 -5.29 14.07
N PHE A 60 -4.36 -5.70 13.42
CA PHE A 60 -3.94 -5.17 12.10
C PHE A 60 -4.59 -5.89 10.91
N ASP A 61 -5.55 -6.79 11.11
CA ASP A 61 -6.20 -7.53 10.02
C ASP A 61 -6.88 -6.60 9.01
N PHE A 62 -7.53 -5.52 9.47
CA PHE A 62 -8.10 -4.52 8.57
C PHE A 62 -7.05 -3.92 7.62
N LEU A 63 -5.83 -3.71 8.12
CA LEU A 63 -4.75 -3.12 7.34
C LEU A 63 -4.19 -4.15 6.37
N LYS A 64 -4.05 -5.40 6.78
CA LYS A 64 -3.67 -6.50 5.90
C LYS A 64 -4.64 -6.61 4.72
N ASP A 65 -5.94 -6.57 4.98
CA ASP A 65 -6.99 -6.66 3.96
C ASP A 65 -7.00 -5.43 3.05
N PHE A 66 -6.79 -4.24 3.62
CA PHE A 66 -6.60 -3.02 2.84
C PHE A 66 -5.40 -3.15 1.90
N LEU A 67 -4.23 -3.53 2.42
CA LEU A 67 -3.01 -3.63 1.60
C LEU A 67 -3.19 -4.65 0.48
N LYS A 68 -3.79 -5.80 0.78
CA LYS A 68 -4.07 -6.82 -0.23
C LYS A 68 -5.01 -6.29 -1.31
N ARG A 69 -6.16 -5.75 -0.93
CA ARG A 69 -7.19 -5.27 -1.88
C ARG A 69 -6.68 -4.16 -2.79
N ASN A 70 -5.75 -3.32 -2.34
CA ASN A 70 -5.29 -2.16 -3.10
C ASN A 70 -3.98 -2.40 -3.86
N PHE A 71 -3.12 -3.32 -3.41
CA PHE A 71 -1.76 -3.47 -3.94
C PHE A 71 -1.38 -4.88 -4.41
N ASP A 72 -2.18 -5.92 -4.14
CA ASP A 72 -1.91 -7.28 -4.61
C ASP A 72 -2.62 -7.53 -5.94
N HIS A 73 -1.85 -7.91 -6.97
CA HIS A 73 -2.34 -8.11 -8.34
C HIS A 73 -3.11 -6.89 -8.89
N THR A 74 -2.64 -5.68 -8.60
CA THR A 74 -3.28 -4.44 -9.05
C THR A 74 -2.42 -3.63 -10.01
N LEU A 75 -3.09 -2.82 -10.83
CA LEU A 75 -2.51 -1.69 -11.56
C LEU A 75 -2.91 -0.40 -10.85
N LEU A 76 -1.96 0.27 -10.21
CA LEU A 76 -2.20 1.57 -9.58
C LEU A 76 -2.00 2.69 -10.59
N VAL A 77 -3.07 3.43 -10.86
CA VAL A 77 -3.11 4.53 -11.83
C VAL A 77 -3.34 5.84 -11.08
N ALA A 78 -2.50 6.84 -11.35
CA ALA A 78 -2.69 8.16 -10.76
C ALA A 78 -3.98 8.78 -11.28
N SER A 79 -4.71 9.49 -10.42
CA SER A 79 -6.00 10.09 -10.78
C SER A 79 -5.88 11.16 -11.87
N ASP A 80 -4.69 11.74 -12.03
CA ASP A 80 -4.32 12.77 -13.00
C ASP A 80 -3.50 12.21 -14.17
N ASP A 81 -3.33 10.89 -14.27
CA ASP A 81 -2.65 10.27 -15.40
C ASP A 81 -3.46 10.52 -16.69
N PRO A 82 -2.87 11.12 -17.75
CA PRO A 82 -3.59 11.43 -18.98
C PRO A 82 -4.09 10.19 -19.73
N GLU A 83 -3.52 9.00 -19.48
CA GLU A 83 -3.98 7.75 -20.08
C GLU A 83 -4.82 6.91 -19.10
N LYS A 84 -5.26 7.48 -17.98
CA LYS A 84 -6.05 6.76 -16.96
C LYS A 84 -7.22 5.98 -17.55
N ASP A 85 -8.04 6.64 -18.38
CA ASP A 85 -9.23 6.01 -18.95
C ASP A 85 -8.86 4.83 -19.87
N GLN A 86 -7.75 4.94 -20.62
CA GLN A 86 -7.25 3.86 -21.46
C GLN A 86 -6.74 2.69 -20.62
N LEU A 87 -5.98 2.98 -19.56
CA LEU A 87 -5.47 1.96 -18.63
C LEU A 87 -6.61 1.24 -17.91
N GLN A 88 -7.67 1.94 -17.52
CA GLN A 88 -8.86 1.33 -16.91
C GLN A 88 -9.64 0.45 -17.89
N GLN A 89 -9.66 0.79 -19.19
CA GLN A 89 -10.31 -0.05 -20.20
C GLN A 89 -9.61 -1.40 -20.40
N LEU A 90 -8.29 -1.49 -20.15
CA LEU A 90 -7.54 -2.74 -20.30
C LEU A 90 -7.94 -3.81 -19.29
N ASP A 91 -8.48 -3.42 -18.14
CA ASP A 91 -9.01 -4.33 -17.12
C ASP A 91 -10.34 -4.99 -17.56
N GLY A 92 -10.94 -4.48 -18.64
CA GLY A 92 -12.15 -5.04 -19.25
C GLY A 92 -13.42 -4.70 -18.47
N MET A 93 -14.04 -3.56 -18.78
CA MET A 93 -15.40 -3.19 -18.37
C MET A 93 -15.87 -3.73 -17.01
N LEU A 94 -15.61 -3.01 -15.93
CA LEU A 94 -16.62 -2.77 -14.90
C LEU A 94 -16.27 -1.50 -14.13
N LEU A 95 -17.05 -0.46 -14.41
CA LEU A 95 -17.33 0.59 -13.44
C LEU A 95 -17.79 -0.07 -12.14
N MET A 96 -17.06 0.16 -11.05
CA MET A 96 -17.63 0.30 -9.71
C MET A 96 -17.38 1.73 -9.24
#